data_AF-A0A3T0E9S1-F1
#
_entry.id   AF-A0A3T0E9S1-F1
#
_cell.length_a   1.000
_cell.length_b   1.000
_cell.length_c   1.000
_cell.angle_alpha   90.00
_cell.angle_beta   90.00
_cell.angle_gamma   90.00
#
_symmetry.space_group_name_H-M   'P 1'
#
loop_
_entity.id
_entity.type
_entity.pdbx_description
1 polymer ?
#
loop_
_entity_poly.entity_id
_entity_poly.type
_entity_poly.pdbx_seq_one_letter_code
_entity_poly.pdbx_strand_id
1 'polypeptide(L)'
;MNFMDAVKSVYSNYVGFQGRARRSEYWWFFLFYLIAYSVLYAIDLSVIGFPALSGIFALASFLPSLAVAVRRLHDTGRSGWWILISLVPLVGFIVLIIFYVSDSQPGVNQHGPNPKGVVAAAADAVTGG
;
A
#
# COMPACT_ATOMS: atom_id res chain seq x y z
N MET A 1 -2.84 -2.29 12.90
CA MET A 1 -3.81 -2.85 11.95
C MET A 1 -3.50 -4.32 11.84
N ASN A 2 -4.50 -5.20 12.01
CA ASN A 2 -4.31 -6.63 11.80
C ASN A 2 -4.42 -6.99 10.32
N PHE A 3 -4.17 -8.25 9.97
CA PHE A 3 -4.19 -8.73 8.60
C PHE A 3 -5.55 -8.55 7.92
N MET A 4 -6.64 -8.97 8.56
CA MET A 4 -7.99 -8.91 7.98
C MET A 4 -8.50 -7.48 7.81
N ASP A 5 -8.18 -6.59 8.75
CA ASP A 5 -8.51 -5.17 8.66
C ASP A 5 -7.87 -4.57 7.41
N ALA A 6 -6.60 -4.91 7.12
CA ALA A 6 -5.87 -4.37 5.97
C ALA A 6 -6.52 -4.77 4.65
N VAL A 7 -6.85 -6.06 4.51
CA VAL A 7 -7.54 -6.59 3.32
C VAL A 7 -8.89 -5.90 3.13
N LYS A 8 -9.69 -5.78 4.20
CA LYS A 8 -10.98 -5.08 4.15
C LYS A 8 -10.81 -3.61 3.78
N SER A 9 -9.89 -2.89 4.42
CA SER A 9 -9.63 -1.47 4.14
C SER A 9 -9.29 -1.23 2.68
N VAL A 10 -8.44 -2.08 2.09
CA VAL A 10 -8.01 -1.92 0.70
C VAL A 10 -9.14 -2.24 -0.29
N TYR A 11 -9.91 -3.31 -0.08
CA TYR A 11 -11.04 -3.63 -0.96
C TYR A 11 -12.25 -2.71 -0.75
N SER A 12 -12.51 -2.22 0.46
CA SER A 12 -13.54 -1.20 0.72
C SER A 12 -13.15 0.16 0.14
N ASN A 13 -11.86 0.43 -0.06
CA ASN A 13 -11.36 1.64 -0.69
C ASN A 13 -10.71 1.35 -2.06
N TYR A 14 -11.48 0.68 -2.92
CA TYR A 14 -11.00 0.04 -4.16
C TYR A 14 -10.26 0.98 -5.13
N VAL A 15 -10.72 2.23 -5.28
CA VAL A 15 -10.12 3.26 -6.17
C VAL A 15 -9.84 4.57 -5.44
N GLY A 16 -9.74 4.56 -4.11
CA GLY A 16 -9.39 5.77 -3.37
C GLY A 16 -7.89 6.00 -3.36
N PHE A 17 -7.42 6.83 -4.28
CA PHE A 17 -6.03 7.29 -4.34
C PHE A 17 -5.71 8.40 -3.34
N GLN A 18 -6.74 8.97 -2.70
CA GLN A 18 -6.60 10.05 -1.73
C GLN A 18 -6.40 9.53 -0.31
N GLY A 19 -5.77 10.35 0.52
CA GLY A 19 -5.45 10.00 1.90
C GLY A 19 -4.10 9.30 2.05
N ARG A 20 -3.94 8.65 3.21
CA ARG A 20 -2.67 8.04 3.65
C ARG A 20 -2.91 6.60 4.08
N ALA A 21 -2.00 5.70 3.69
CA ALA A 21 -2.01 4.30 4.11
C ALA A 21 -0.89 4.03 5.10
N ARG A 22 -1.20 3.35 6.21
CA ARG A 22 -0.18 2.95 7.20
C ARG A 22 0.74 1.88 6.61
N ARG A 23 1.97 1.78 7.11
CA ARG A 23 2.90 0.67 6.78
C ARG A 23 2.23 -0.71 6.89
N SER A 24 1.53 -0.96 8.01
CA SER A 24 0.85 -2.25 8.23
C SER A 24 -0.31 -2.50 7.26
N GLU A 25 -1.03 -1.46 6.82
CA GLU A 25 -2.07 -1.61 5.79
C GLU A 25 -1.46 -2.09 4.47
N TYR A 26 -0.37 -1.44 4.03
CA TYR A 26 0.33 -1.79 2.79
C TYR A 26 0.94 -3.19 2.85
N TRP A 27 1.73 -3.50 3.88
CA TRP A 27 2.48 -4.76 3.95
C TRP A 27 1.60 -5.98 4.21
N TRP A 28 0.51 -5.85 4.98
CA TRP A 28 -0.44 -6.94 5.13
C TRP A 28 -1.22 -7.20 3.83
N PHE A 29 -1.63 -6.16 3.12
CA PHE A 29 -2.29 -6.33 1.83
C PHE A 29 -1.33 -6.93 0.78
N PHE A 30 -0.07 -6.49 0.75
CA PHE A 30 0.96 -7.09 -0.10
C PHE A 30 1.13 -8.58 0.19
N LEU A 31 1.21 -8.96 1.47
CA LEU A 31 1.30 -10.37 1.88
C LEU A 31 0.07 -11.17 1.44
N PHE A 32 -1.14 -10.62 1.65
CA PHE A 32 -2.38 -11.23 1.19
C PHE A 32 -2.36 -11.46 -0.33
N TYR A 33 -2.02 -10.42 -1.10
CA TYR A 33 -1.95 -10.49 -2.55
C TYR A 33 -0.94 -11.56 -3.00
N LEU A 34 0.25 -11.57 -2.41
CA LEU A 34 1.30 -12.54 -2.73
C LEU A 34 0.85 -13.99 -2.49
N ILE A 35 0.22 -14.27 -1.34
CA ILE A 35 -0.26 -15.61 -1.01
C ILE A 35 -1.43 -16.00 -1.93
N ALA A 36 -2.44 -15.15 -2.06
CA ALA A 36 -3.61 -15.43 -2.89
C ALA A 36 -3.22 -15.65 -4.36
N TYR A 37 -2.36 -14.79 -4.91
CA TYR A 37 -1.86 -14.95 -6.28
C TYR A 37 -1.06 -16.25 -6.45
N SER A 38 -0.18 -16.59 -5.51
CA SER A 38 0.63 -17.82 -5.58
C SER A 38 -0.23 -19.09 -5.55
N VAL A 39 -1.27 -19.11 -4.70
CA VAL A 39 -2.22 -20.23 -4.63
C VAL A 39 -3.01 -20.37 -5.93
N LEU A 40 -3.56 -19.27 -6.46
CA LEU A 40 -4.31 -19.30 -7.71
C LEU A 40 -3.43 -19.70 -8.90
N TYR A 41 -2.18 -19.22 -8.94
CA TYR A 41 -1.22 -19.58 -9.97
C TYR A 41 -0.85 -21.07 -9.91
N ALA A 42 -0.68 -21.64 -8.71
CA ALA A 42 -0.45 -23.08 -8.55
C ALA A 42 -1.65 -23.92 -9.03
N ILE A 43 -2.88 -23.47 -8.80
CA ILE A 43 -4.09 -24.11 -9.32
C ILE A 43 -4.14 -24.01 -10.84
N ASP A 44 -3.86 -22.83 -11.41
CA ASP A 44 -3.81 -22.63 -12.85
C ASP A 44 -2.82 -23.60 -13.50
N LEU A 45 -1.61 -23.76 -12.93
CA LEU A 45 -0.59 -24.68 -13.44
C LEU A 45 -0.96 -26.16 -13.30
N SER A 46 -1.57 -26.56 -12.18
CA SER A 46 -1.82 -27.97 -11.88
C SER A 46 -3.13 -28.52 -12.45
N VAL A 47 -4.14 -27.67 -12.70
CA VAL A 47 -5.49 -28.10 -13.09
C VAL A 47 -5.92 -27.52 -14.45
N ILE A 48 -5.64 -26.24 -14.71
CA ILE A 48 -6.24 -25.50 -15.83
C ILE A 48 -5.31 -25.46 -17.06
N GLY A 49 -3.99 -25.42 -16.86
CA GLY A 49 -2.97 -25.36 -17.91
C GLY A 49 -2.73 -23.98 -18.51
N PHE A 50 -3.43 -22.94 -18.04
CA PHE A 50 -3.22 -21.53 -18.43
C PHE A 50 -3.66 -20.58 -17.30
N PRO A 51 -3.15 -19.33 -17.22
CA PRO A 51 -3.32 -18.44 -16.06
C PRO A 51 -4.69 -17.75 -16.01
N ALA A 52 -5.77 -18.53 -15.92
CA ALA A 52 -7.13 -18.03 -15.89
C ALA A 52 -7.45 -17.34 -14.56
N LEU A 53 -7.32 -18.06 -13.44
CA LEU A 53 -7.76 -17.59 -12.13
C LEU A 53 -6.81 -16.51 -11.59
N SER A 54 -5.50 -16.77 -11.67
CA SER A 54 -4.47 -15.81 -11.27
C SER A 54 -4.51 -14.55 -12.11
N GLY A 55 -4.80 -14.66 -13.42
CA GLY A 55 -4.98 -13.52 -14.32
C GLY A 55 -6.18 -12.65 -13.93
N ILE A 56 -7.35 -13.26 -13.73
CA ILE A 56 -8.56 -12.54 -13.29
C ILE A 56 -8.33 -11.87 -11.92
N PHE A 57 -7.74 -12.58 -10.97
CA PHE A 57 -7.44 -12.04 -9.65
C PHE A 57 -6.46 -10.87 -9.71
N ALA A 58 -5.40 -10.98 -10.53
CA ALA A 58 -4.45 -9.90 -10.72
C ALA A 58 -5.11 -8.66 -11.31
N LEU A 59 -5.96 -8.81 -12.33
CA LEU A 59 -6.72 -7.70 -12.92
C LEU A 59 -7.68 -7.08 -11.91
N ALA A 60 -8.45 -7.89 -11.18
CA ALA A 60 -9.39 -7.42 -10.16
C ALA A 60 -8.69 -6.72 -8.99
N SER A 61 -7.46 -7.11 -8.66
CA SER A 61 -6.69 -6.52 -7.56
C SER A 61 -5.72 -5.43 -8.02
N PHE A 62 -5.62 -5.15 -9.32
CA PHE A 62 -4.68 -4.16 -9.86
C PHE A 62 -4.95 -2.75 -9.34
N LEU A 63 -6.18 -2.27 -9.49
CA LEU A 63 -6.60 -0.94 -9.04
C LEU A 63 -6.45 -0.73 -7.53
N PRO A 64 -6.93 -1.62 -6.64
CA PRO A 64 -6.74 -1.45 -5.21
C PRO A 64 -5.26 -1.54 -4.78
N SER A 65 -4.45 -2.38 -5.45
CA SER A 65 -3.00 -2.43 -5.21
C SER A 65 -2.32 -1.10 -5.56
N LEU A 66 -2.71 -0.51 -6.68
CA LEU A 66 -2.22 0.80 -7.09
C LEU A 66 -2.67 1.89 -6.12
N ALA A 67 -3.95 1.88 -5.71
CA ALA A 67 -4.51 2.85 -4.77
C ALA A 67 -3.81 2.83 -3.41
N VAL A 68 -3.58 1.65 -2.82
CA VAL A 68 -2.87 1.55 -1.53
C VAL A 68 -1.39 1.92 -1.66
N ALA A 69 -0.73 1.63 -2.79
CA ALA A 69 0.64 2.05 -3.05
C ALA A 69 0.76 3.58 -3.15
N VAL A 70 -0.16 4.24 -3.85
CA VAL A 70 -0.23 5.71 -3.94
C VAL A 70 -0.48 6.33 -2.57
N ARG A 71 -1.48 5.84 -1.82
CA ARG A 71 -1.74 6.30 -0.43
C ARG A 71 -0.54 6.07 0.49
N ARG A 72 0.26 5.04 0.24
CA ARG A 72 1.48 4.77 1.01
C ARG A 72 2.61 5.76 0.65
N LEU A 73 2.76 6.12 -0.62
CA LEU A 73 3.68 7.19 -1.03
C LEU A 73 3.27 8.53 -0.39
N HIS A 74 1.98 8.86 -0.46
CA HIS A 74 1.39 10.04 0.20
C HIS A 74 1.68 10.08 1.70
N ASP A 75 1.65 8.93 2.38
CA ASP A 75 1.94 8.83 3.80
C ASP A 75 3.39 9.22 4.16
N THR A 76 4.32 9.11 3.21
CA THR A 76 5.72 9.54 3.35
C THR A 76 6.00 10.93 2.76
N GLY A 77 4.96 11.69 2.41
CA GLY A 77 5.07 13.04 1.86
C GLY A 77 5.46 13.08 0.37
N ARG A 78 5.34 11.97 -0.35
CA ARG A 78 5.66 11.88 -1.79
C ARG A 78 4.40 11.90 -2.63
N SER A 79 4.48 12.41 -3.85
CA SER A 79 3.39 12.30 -4.82
C SER A 79 3.20 10.86 -5.30
N GLY A 80 1.97 10.49 -5.69
CA GLY A 80 1.67 9.17 -6.27
C GLY A 80 2.46 8.85 -7.54
N TRP A 81 2.90 9.87 -8.29
CA TRP A 81 3.71 9.72 -9.51
C TRP A 81 5.04 9.00 -9.30
N TRP A 82 5.56 8.95 -8.08
CA TRP A 82 6.77 8.18 -7.77
C TRP A 82 6.63 6.68 -8.10
N ILE A 83 5.41 6.14 -8.20
CA ILE A 83 5.19 4.77 -8.67
C ILE A 83 5.81 4.52 -10.05
N LEU A 84 5.87 5.52 -10.94
CA LEU A 84 6.42 5.35 -12.28
C LEU A 84 7.92 5.00 -12.28
N ILE A 85 8.64 5.25 -11.18
CA ILE A 85 10.03 4.81 -11.08
C ILE A 85 10.17 3.28 -11.14
N SER A 86 9.10 2.53 -10.86
CA SER A 86 9.06 1.07 -11.06
C SER A 86 9.36 0.63 -12.51
N LEU A 87 9.22 1.54 -13.49
CA LEU A 87 9.62 1.30 -14.88
C LEU A 87 11.14 1.24 -15.07
N VAL A 88 11.92 1.76 -14.11
CA VAL A 88 13.38 1.63 -14.08
C VAL A 88 13.73 0.36 -13.28
N PRO A 89 14.21 -0.71 -13.95
CA PRO A 89 14.48 -1.98 -13.27
C PRO A 89 15.59 -1.83 -12.23
N LEU A 90 15.54 -2.69 -11.21
CA LEU A 90 16.43 -2.73 -10.04
C LEU A 90 16.41 -1.45 -9.19
N VAL A 91 16.91 -0.32 -9.71
CA VAL A 91 17.04 0.94 -8.97
C VAL A 91 15.67 1.46 -8.55
N GLY A 92 14.70 1.48 -9.47
CA GLY A 92 13.34 1.93 -9.17
C GLY A 92 12.65 1.07 -8.13
N PHE A 93 12.81 -0.24 -8.20
CA PHE A 93 12.29 -1.18 -7.21
C PHE A 93 12.90 -0.94 -5.82
N ILE A 94 14.23 -0.79 -5.73
CA ILE A 94 14.91 -0.53 -4.46
C ILE A 94 14.40 0.78 -3.84
N VAL A 95 14.31 1.85 -4.63
CA VAL A 95 13.81 3.15 -4.18
C VAL A 95 12.37 3.05 -3.66
N LEU A 96 11.48 2.36 -4.36
CA LEU A 96 10.10 2.17 -3.91
C LEU A 96 10.00 1.33 -2.64
N ILE A 97 10.80 0.26 -2.52
CA ILE A 97 10.86 -0.53 -1.28
C ILE A 97 11.27 0.37 -0.10
N ILE A 98 12.32 1.18 -0.27
CA ILE A 98 12.75 2.15 0.74
C ILE A 98 11.59 3.07 1.14
N PHE A 99 10.82 3.57 0.18
CA PHE A 99 9.66 4.42 0.47
C PHE A 99 8.55 3.64 1.20
N TYR A 100 8.25 2.42 0.79
CA TYR A 100 7.21 1.59 1.41
C TYR A 100 7.57 1.13 2.82
N VAL A 101 8.85 1.01 3.17
CA VAL A 101 9.31 0.74 4.56
C VAL A 101 9.58 2.01 5.38
N SER A 102 9.70 3.20 4.78
CA SER A 102 9.98 4.48 5.49
C SER A 102 8.88 4.88 6.48
N ASP A 103 9.16 5.69 7.50
CA ASP A 103 8.13 6.00 8.50
C ASP A 103 7.10 6.98 7.95
N SER A 104 5.89 6.93 8.51
CA SER A 104 4.85 7.91 8.19
C SER A 104 5.35 9.30 8.58
N GLN A 105 5.15 10.29 7.70
CA GLN A 105 5.50 11.68 8.01
C GLN A 105 4.72 12.13 9.27
N PRO A 106 5.39 12.69 10.29
CA PRO A 106 4.72 13.13 11.51
C PRO A 106 3.73 14.27 11.22
N GLY A 107 2.69 14.39 12.05
CA GLY A 107 1.70 15.45 11.92
C GLY A 107 0.83 15.37 10.65
N VAL A 108 0.35 16.53 10.21
CA VAL A 108 -0.51 16.66 9.02
C VAL A 108 0.36 16.93 7.79
N ASN A 109 0.08 16.25 6.69
CA ASN A 109 0.67 16.59 5.39
C ASN A 109 -0.43 16.93 4.39
N GLN A 110 -0.06 17.27 3.15
CA GLN A 110 -1.00 17.65 2.09
C GLN A 110 -2.07 16.59 1.75
N HIS A 111 -1.88 15.34 2.19
CA HIS A 111 -2.81 14.23 1.99
C HIS A 111 -3.59 13.87 3.25
N GLY A 112 -3.46 14.65 4.33
CA GLY A 112 -4.24 14.51 5.56
C GLY A 112 -3.41 14.20 6.82
N PRO A 113 -4.09 14.01 7.96
CA PRO A 113 -3.45 13.77 9.25
C PRO A 113 -2.73 12.42 9.28
N ASN A 114 -1.67 12.33 10.12
CA ASN A 114 -0.94 11.07 10.29
C ASN A 114 -1.91 9.98 10.74
N PRO A 115 -2.00 8.86 10.01
CA PRO A 115 -2.95 7.83 10.34
C PRO A 115 -2.67 7.21 11.71
N LYS A 116 -1.45 7.29 12.28
CA LYS A 116 -1.14 6.88 13.66
C LYS A 116 -1.73 7.80 14.75
N GLY A 117 -2.36 8.94 14.39
CA GLY A 117 -2.96 9.87 15.35
C GLY A 117 -1.97 10.81 16.05
N VAL A 118 -0.73 10.94 15.55
CA VAL A 118 0.35 11.77 16.15
C VAL A 118 0.14 13.28 15.91
N VAL A 119 -1.11 13.75 15.86
CA VAL A 119 -1.43 15.18 15.76
C VAL A 119 -1.23 15.87 17.12
N ALA A 120 -1.37 15.14 18.24
CA ALA A 120 -1.30 15.71 19.59
C ALA A 120 0.13 15.93 20.13
N ALA A 121 1.06 15.00 19.92
CA ALA A 121 2.35 15.03 20.62
C ALA A 121 3.27 16.21 20.24
N ALA A 122 3.13 16.77 19.04
CA ALA A 122 3.94 17.93 18.62
C ALA A 122 3.30 19.27 19.00
N ALA A 123 1.97 19.32 19.11
CA ALA A 123 1.27 20.52 19.57
C ALA A 123 1.44 20.71 21.09
N ASP A 124 1.40 19.63 21.86
CA ASP A 124 1.63 19.64 23.32
C ASP A 124 3.10 19.90 23.70
N ALA A 125 4.05 19.60 22.80
CA ALA A 125 5.47 19.90 23.01
C ALA A 125 5.84 21.38 22.75
N VAL A 126 4.99 22.13 22.04
CA VAL A 126 5.17 23.57 21.78
C VAL A 126 4.44 24.43 22.82
N THR A 127 3.44 23.89 23.51
CA THR A 127 2.64 24.59 24.53
C THR A 127 2.99 24.24 25.98
N GLY A 128 3.95 23.33 26.22
CA GLY A 128 4.35 22.90 27.56
C GLY A 128 5.81 23.25 27.90
N GLY A 129 6.00 24.40 28.57
CA GLY A 129 7.27 24.85 29.15
C GLY A 129 7.27 26.33 29.47
#